data_AF-A0A645HT67-F1
#
_entry.id   AF-A0A645HT67-F1
#
_cell.length_a   1.000
_cell.length_b   1.000
_cell.length_c   1.000
_cell.angle_alpha   90.00
_cell.angle_beta   90.00
_cell.angle_gamma   90.00
#
_symmetry.space_group_name_H-M   'P 1'
#
loop_
_entity.id
_entity.type
_entity.pdbx_description
1 polymer ?
#
loop_
_entity_poly.entity_id
_entity_poly.type
_entity_poly.pdbx_seq_one_letter_code
_entity_poly.pdbx_strand_id
1 'polypeptide(L)'
;MVGHIGYVNQHSPHNAPLSYADYPDLIDSILQTAVGAGKGIEVNTTGYYKYGEPMPAPDTIRRFLELGGEIITVGSDAHFKNVVGAKYGEAVGLLKTLGAKYVCTFEKMKPVFHKI
;
A
#
# COMPACT_ATOMS: atom_id res chain seq x y z
N MET A 1 -2.37 9.30 6.73
CA MET A 1 -2.08 8.11 5.92
C MET A 1 -0.79 8.39 5.17
N VAL A 2 0.06 7.40 5.00
CA VAL A 2 1.23 7.51 4.11
C VAL A 2 0.80 6.98 2.75
N GLY A 3 0.66 7.88 1.79
CA GLY A 3 0.34 7.53 0.41
C GLY A 3 1.58 7.07 -0.35
N HIS A 4 1.39 6.15 -1.29
CA HIS A 4 2.35 5.88 -2.38
C HIS A 4 3.81 5.69 -1.93
N ILE A 5 4.06 4.89 -0.89
CA ILE A 5 5.43 4.53 -0.49
C ILE A 5 6.10 3.83 -1.68
N GLY A 6 7.20 4.40 -2.18
CA GLY A 6 7.85 3.96 -3.43
C GLY A 6 7.49 4.79 -4.67
N TYR A 7 6.82 5.95 -4.54
CA TYR A 7 6.46 6.81 -5.67
C TYR A 7 7.63 7.17 -6.59
N VAL A 8 8.85 7.27 -6.04
CA VAL A 8 10.09 7.49 -6.80
C VAL A 8 10.26 6.51 -7.97
N ASN A 9 9.71 5.31 -7.86
CA ASN A 9 9.78 4.29 -8.92
C ASN A 9 9.01 4.71 -10.17
N GLN A 10 7.97 5.54 -10.08
CA GLN A 10 7.22 5.94 -11.27
C GLN A 10 8.12 6.64 -12.30
N HIS A 11 9.08 7.43 -11.82
CA HIS A 11 10.01 8.20 -12.64
C HIS A 11 11.41 7.57 -12.77
N SER A 12 11.62 6.40 -12.17
CA SER A 12 12.91 5.69 -12.28
C SER A 12 13.11 5.13 -13.69
N PRO A 13 14.32 5.28 -14.28
CA PRO A 13 14.71 4.59 -15.51
C PRO A 13 14.91 3.08 -15.28
N HIS A 14 15.00 2.64 -14.02
CA HIS A 14 15.09 1.24 -13.66
C HIS A 14 13.69 0.63 -13.55
N ASN A 15 13.49 -0.51 -14.20
CA ASN A 15 12.20 -1.20 -14.23
C ASN A 15 12.06 -2.21 -13.07
N ALA A 16 12.30 -1.74 -11.85
CA ALA A 16 12.14 -2.54 -10.64
C ALA A 16 11.37 -1.71 -9.59
N PRO A 17 10.40 -2.31 -8.89
CA PRO A 17 9.77 -1.68 -7.75
C PRO A 17 10.76 -1.59 -6.58
N LEU A 18 10.60 -0.55 -5.76
CA LEU A 18 11.33 -0.35 -4.51
C LEU A 18 10.90 -1.44 -3.53
N SER A 19 11.83 -2.33 -3.21
CA SER A 19 11.64 -3.42 -2.28
C SER A 19 11.99 -2.96 -0.86
N TYR A 20 11.40 -3.62 0.14
CA TYR A 20 11.81 -3.49 1.52
C TYR A 20 13.32 -3.76 1.70
N ALA A 21 13.85 -4.74 0.98
CA ALA A 21 15.25 -5.17 1.08
C ALA A 21 16.26 -4.10 0.64
N ASP A 22 15.85 -3.13 -0.17
CA ASP A 22 16.73 -2.07 -0.66
C ASP A 22 17.12 -1.10 0.47
N TYR A 23 16.18 -0.80 1.39
CA TYR A 23 16.38 0.18 2.46
C TYR A 23 15.62 -0.21 3.75
N PRO A 24 15.96 -1.36 4.38
CA PRO A 24 15.17 -1.92 5.47
C PRO A 24 15.03 -0.97 6.66
N ASP A 25 16.13 -0.34 7.09
CA ASP A 25 16.12 0.58 8.25
C ASP A 25 15.26 1.82 8.00
N LEU A 26 15.33 2.38 6.79
CA LEU A 26 14.57 3.56 6.42
C LEU A 26 13.08 3.23 6.30
N ILE A 27 12.76 2.10 5.67
CA ILE A 27 11.38 1.67 5.49
C ILE A 27 10.77 1.32 6.86
N ASP A 28 11.49 0.59 7.72
CA ASP A 28 11.03 0.32 9.09
C ASP A 28 10.79 1.62 9.86
N SER A 29 11.68 2.61 9.76
CA SER A 29 11.47 3.91 10.41
C SER A 29 10.17 4.59 9.95
N ILE A 30 9.86 4.57 8.65
CA ILE A 30 8.62 5.12 8.11
C ILE A 30 7.40 4.33 8.61
N LEU A 31 7.45 3.00 8.51
CA LEU A 31 6.33 2.14 8.87
C LEU A 31 6.05 2.20 10.38
N GLN A 32 7.07 2.13 11.23
CA GLN A 32 6.96 2.27 12.68
C GLN A 32 6.41 3.64 13.07
N THR A 33 6.84 4.71 12.40
CA THR A 33 6.28 6.05 12.62
C THR A 33 4.79 6.09 12.28
N ALA A 34 4.39 5.49 11.16
CA ALA A 34 2.98 5.41 10.78
C ALA A 34 2.15 4.62 11.79
N VAL A 35 2.62 3.43 12.18
CA VAL A 35 1.96 2.57 13.19
C VAL A 35 1.84 3.30 14.53
N GLY A 36 2.94 3.85 15.05
CA GLY A 36 2.97 4.55 16.34
C GLY A 36 2.08 5.80 16.39
N ALA A 37 1.86 6.46 15.24
CA ALA A 37 0.96 7.60 15.12
C ALA A 37 -0.51 7.21 14.83
N GLY A 38 -0.86 5.91 14.85
CA GLY A 38 -2.19 5.42 14.51
C GLY A 38 -2.58 5.72 13.07
N LYS A 39 -1.62 5.73 12.15
CA LYS A 39 -1.81 5.99 10.72
C LYS A 39 -1.66 4.70 9.92
N GLY A 40 -2.30 4.71 8.74
CA GLY A 40 -2.20 3.64 7.78
C GLY A 40 -1.34 3.93 6.56
N ILE A 41 -1.14 2.91 5.75
CA ILE A 41 -0.53 2.99 4.42
C ILE A 41 -1.60 2.85 3.32
N GLU A 42 -1.30 3.42 2.17
CA GLU A 42 -2.06 3.17 0.95
C GLU A 42 -1.38 2.09 0.11
N VAL A 43 -2.16 1.10 -0.31
CA VAL A 43 -1.82 0.18 -1.40
C VAL A 43 -2.38 0.76 -2.69
N ASN A 44 -1.48 1.38 -3.43
CA ASN A 44 -1.79 2.02 -4.69
C ASN A 44 -1.69 1.02 -5.86
N THR A 45 -2.75 0.91 -6.65
CA THR A 45 -2.86 -0.08 -7.72
C THR A 45 -2.26 0.36 -9.05
N THR A 46 -1.77 1.60 -9.18
CA THR A 46 -1.06 2.05 -10.38
C THR A 46 0.22 1.26 -10.64
N GLY A 47 0.85 0.74 -9.57
CA GLY A 47 2.05 -0.11 -9.68
C GLY A 47 1.84 -1.32 -10.60
N TYR A 48 0.63 -1.89 -10.64
CA TYR A 48 0.33 -3.07 -11.45
C TYR A 48 0.58 -2.85 -12.95
N TYR A 49 0.43 -1.61 -13.43
CA TYR A 49 0.65 -1.31 -14.85
C TYR A 49 2.13 -1.29 -15.24
N LYS A 50 3.04 -1.04 -14.30
CA LYS A 50 4.49 -0.96 -14.56
C LYS A 50 5.23 -2.21 -14.09
N TYR A 51 4.87 -2.74 -12.92
CA TYR A 51 5.63 -3.79 -12.23
C TYR A 51 4.88 -5.12 -12.07
N GLY A 52 3.58 -5.16 -12.40
CA GLY A 52 2.76 -6.34 -12.15
C GLY A 52 2.37 -6.55 -10.67
N GLU A 53 2.70 -5.59 -9.81
CA GLU A 53 2.41 -5.58 -8.38
C GLU A 53 2.06 -4.16 -7.89
N PRO A 54 1.39 -3.99 -6.73
CA PRO A 54 1.00 -2.65 -6.29
C PRO A 54 2.21 -1.86 -5.75
N MET A 55 1.95 -0.61 -5.37
CA MET A 55 2.90 0.25 -4.69
C MET A 55 2.32 0.64 -3.32
N PRO A 56 3.00 0.39 -2.19
CA PRO A 56 4.32 -0.23 -2.08
C PRO A 56 4.35 -1.71 -2.49
N ALA A 57 5.56 -2.23 -2.72
CA ALA A 57 5.79 -3.63 -3.05
C ALA A 57 5.27 -4.59 -1.96
N PRO A 58 4.92 -5.84 -2.31
CA PRO A 58 4.32 -6.81 -1.38
C PRO A 58 5.10 -7.07 -0.08
N ASP A 59 6.42 -6.97 -0.12
CA ASP A 59 7.30 -7.16 1.03
C ASP A 59 7.20 -6.01 2.05
N THR A 60 7.08 -4.78 1.59
CA THR A 60 6.86 -3.59 2.41
C THR A 60 5.47 -3.63 3.04
N ILE A 61 4.45 -4.10 2.31
CA ILE A 61 3.11 -4.32 2.85
C ILE A 61 3.14 -5.39 3.95
N ARG A 62 3.82 -6.51 3.69
CA ARG A 62 4.01 -7.58 4.69
C ARG A 62 4.69 -7.03 5.95
N ARG A 63 5.75 -6.24 5.77
CA ARG A 63 6.47 -5.65 6.89
C ARG A 63 5.59 -4.73 7.74
N PHE A 64 4.74 -3.93 7.10
CA PHE A 64 3.77 -3.09 7.81
C PHE A 64 2.84 -3.91 8.71
N LEU A 65 2.35 -5.06 8.22
CA LEU A 65 1.51 -5.98 9.00
C LEU A 65 2.29 -6.60 10.18
N GLU A 66 3.54 -7.01 9.95
CA GLU A 66 4.42 -7.57 11.00
C GLU A 66 4.70 -6.57 12.13
N LEU A 67 4.78 -5.27 11.79
CA LEU A 67 4.96 -4.18 12.75
C LEU A 67 3.66 -3.81 13.49
N GLY A 68 2.56 -4.53 13.26
CA GLY A 68 1.27 -4.30 13.91
C GLY A 68 0.40 -3.24 13.22
N GLY A 69 0.71 -2.87 11.98
CA GLY A 69 -0.10 -1.96 11.19
C GLY A 69 -1.41 -2.61 10.72
N GLU A 70 -2.54 -1.96 10.99
CA GLU A 70 -3.88 -2.49 10.63
C GLU A 70 -4.63 -1.63 9.61
N ILE A 71 -4.26 -0.36 9.48
CA ILE A 71 -4.96 0.59 8.62
C ILE A 71 -4.35 0.52 7.21
N ILE A 72 -5.03 -0.18 6.30
CA ILE A 72 -4.62 -0.29 4.89
C ILE A 72 -5.75 0.20 4.01
N THR A 73 -5.49 1.18 3.14
CA THR A 73 -6.45 1.61 2.11
C THR A 73 -5.99 1.16 0.74
N VAL A 74 -6.92 1.00 -0.20
CA VAL A 74 -6.62 0.67 -1.60
C VAL A 74 -7.06 1.81 -2.49
N GLY A 75 -6.15 2.31 -3.33
CA GLY A 75 -6.41 3.45 -4.22
C GLY A 75 -5.90 3.19 -5.63
N SER A 76 -6.66 3.57 -6.66
CA SER A 76 -6.22 3.43 -8.06
C SER A 76 -5.57 4.68 -8.65
N ASP A 77 -5.53 5.77 -7.88
CA ASP A 77 -5.02 7.09 -8.32
C ASP A 77 -5.53 7.49 -9.71
N ALA A 78 -6.84 7.28 -9.89
CA ALA A 78 -7.51 7.41 -11.17
C ALA A 78 -7.62 8.88 -11.59
N HIS A 79 -6.98 9.21 -12.70
CA HIS A 79 -7.14 10.50 -13.38
C HIS A 79 -8.22 10.45 -14.48
N PHE A 80 -8.80 9.27 -14.73
CA PHE A 80 -9.89 9.05 -15.69
C PHE A 80 -10.98 8.14 -15.10
N LYS A 81 -12.24 8.39 -15.49
CA LYS A 81 -13.41 7.68 -14.93
C LYS A 81 -13.35 6.15 -15.13
N ASN A 82 -12.81 5.70 -16.24
CA ASN A 82 -12.75 4.29 -16.61
C ASN A 82 -11.72 3.47 -15.81
N VAL A 83 -10.84 4.12 -15.04
CA VAL A 83 -9.82 3.45 -14.22
C VAL A 83 -10.07 3.63 -12.72
N VAL A 84 -11.24 4.16 -12.33
CA VAL A 84 -11.67 4.22 -10.93
C VAL A 84 -11.81 2.79 -10.39
N GLY A 85 -11.11 2.49 -9.30
CA GLY A 85 -11.14 1.16 -8.68
C GLY A 85 -10.41 0.08 -9.48
N ALA A 86 -9.66 0.45 -10.52
CA ALA A 86 -8.90 -0.50 -11.32
C ALA A 86 -7.95 -1.31 -10.42
N LYS A 87 -7.83 -2.60 -10.72
CA LYS A 87 -6.95 -3.54 -10.01
C LYS A 87 -7.25 -3.73 -8.51
N TYR A 88 -8.42 -3.30 -8.03
CA TYR A 88 -8.85 -3.50 -6.64
C TYR A 88 -8.93 -4.98 -6.26
N GLY A 89 -9.44 -5.83 -7.14
CA GLY A 89 -9.55 -7.27 -6.90
C GLY A 89 -8.18 -7.93 -6.70
N GLU A 90 -7.21 -7.60 -7.55
CA GLU A 90 -5.83 -8.06 -7.42
C GLU A 90 -5.18 -7.57 -6.11
N ALA A 91 -5.37 -6.30 -5.76
CA ALA A 91 -4.84 -5.73 -4.51
C ALA A 91 -5.42 -6.42 -3.27
N VAL A 92 -6.74 -6.62 -3.23
CA VAL A 92 -7.40 -7.34 -2.12
C VAL A 92 -6.97 -8.80 -2.07
N GLY A 93 -6.83 -9.45 -3.22
CA GLY A 93 -6.31 -10.82 -3.29
C GLY A 93 -4.92 -10.94 -2.67
N LEU A 94 -4.00 -10.05 -3.04
CA LEU A 94 -2.66 -9.97 -2.45
C LEU A 94 -2.72 -9.69 -0.94
N LEU A 95 -3.54 -8.73 -0.51
CA LEU A 95 -3.65 -8.39 0.91
C LEU A 95 -4.08 -9.59 1.77
N LYS A 96 -4.99 -10.43 1.26
CA LYS A 96 -5.38 -11.69 1.91
C LYS A 96 -4.22 -12.67 2.01
N THR A 97 -3.43 -12.84 0.94
CA THR A 97 -2.29 -13.78 0.97
C THR A 97 -1.18 -13.31 1.91
N LEU A 98 -1.07 -12.00 2.14
CA LEU A 98 -0.16 -11.40 3.13
C LEU A 98 -0.71 -11.44 4.57
N GLY A 99 -1.95 -11.88 4.78
CA GLY A 99 -2.55 -12.03 6.11
C GLY A 99 -3.33 -10.80 6.61
N ALA A 100 -3.60 -9.80 5.76
CA ALA A 100 -4.45 -8.68 6.11
C ALA A 100 -5.91 -9.15 6.32
N LYS A 101 -6.52 -8.70 7.41
CA LYS A 101 -7.91 -9.05 7.78
C LYS A 101 -8.93 -8.03 7.28
N TYR A 102 -8.47 -6.80 7.03
CA TYR A 102 -9.32 -5.67 6.71
C TYR A 102 -8.67 -4.80 5.64
N VAL A 103 -9.52 -4.11 4.88
CA VAL A 103 -9.19 -2.82 4.27
C VAL A 103 -9.96 -1.71 4.97
N CYS A 104 -9.42 -0.51 4.94
CA CYS A 104 -10.02 0.66 5.56
C CYS A 104 -10.59 1.62 4.51
N THR A 105 -11.73 2.20 4.80
CA THR A 105 -12.13 3.50 4.26
C THR A 105 -12.09 4.53 5.40
N PHE A 106 -12.33 5.81 5.08
CA PHE A 106 -12.39 6.87 6.08
C PHE A 106 -13.70 7.64 5.96
N GLU A 107 -14.37 7.84 7.09
CA GLU A 107 -15.53 8.71 7.21
C GLU A 107 -15.27 9.74 8.31
N LYS A 108 -15.38 11.03 8.00
CA LYS A 108 -15.10 12.13 8.94
C LYS A 108 -13.76 11.97 9.66
N MET A 109 -12.73 11.58 8.89
CA MET A 109 -11.36 11.30 9.36
C MET A 109 -11.22 10.12 10.34
N LYS A 110 -12.26 9.30 10.50
CA LYS A 110 -12.22 8.08 11.30
C LYS A 110 -12.10 6.85 10.39
N PRO A 111 -11.18 5.91 10.67
CA PRO A 111 -11.08 4.69 9.89
C PRO A 111 -12.31 3.82 10.09
N VAL A 112 -12.80 3.25 8.99
CA VAL A 112 -13.88 2.25 8.97
C VAL A 112 -13.29 0.99 8.38
N PHE A 113 -13.29 -0.09 9.16
CA PHE A 113 -12.69 -1.37 8.79
C PHE A 113 -13.71 -2.26 8.07
N HIS A 114 -13.32 -2.74 6.89
CA HIS A 114 -14.09 -3.65 6.05
C HIS A 114 -13.35 -4.97 5.97
N LYS A 115 -14.00 -6.04 6.43
CA LYS A 115 -13.40 -7.38 6.41
C LYS A 115 -13.22 -7.84 4.96
N ILE A 116 -12.06 -8.38 4.64
CA ILE A 116 -11.76 -8.96 3.33
C ILE A 116 -11.66 -10.47 3.40
#